data_AF-A0A959LSD2-F1
#
_entry.id   AF-A0A959LSD2-F1
#
_cell.length_a   1.000
_cell.length_b   1.000
_cell.length_c   1.000
_cell.angle_alpha   90.00
_cell.angle_beta   90.00
_cell.angle_gamma   90.00
#
_symmetry.space_group_name_H-M   'P 1'
#
loop_
_entity.id
_entity.type
_entity.pdbx_description
1 polymer ?
#
loop_
_entity_poly.entity_id
_entity_poly.type
_entity_poly.pdbx_seq_one_letter_code
_entity_poly.pdbx_strand_id
1 'polypeptide(L)'
;GFLNGTSTKNEFVPEQNTDFIFCAVGEQFGFIGSAALVLIYLSLMLRILFIAEKQRSAFSRIYGYCVASILFFHFAINISMTIGLAPVIGITLPLLSYGGTSLLSFSILIFILLRLDADKHVMIR
;
A
#
# COMPACT_ATOMS: atom_id res chain seq x y z
N GLY A 1 20.88 -8.93 -2.05
CA GLY A 1 21.06 -7.47 -2.24
C GLY A 1 21.69 -7.16 -3.58
N PHE A 2 21.25 -6.07 -4.21
CA PHE A 2 21.50 -5.54 -5.56
C PHE A 2 21.74 -6.60 -6.66
N LEU A 3 20.86 -7.63 -6.74
CA LEU A 3 20.86 -8.82 -7.61
C LEU A 3 21.52 -10.12 -7.08
N ASN A 4 21.93 -10.16 -5.82
CA ASN A 4 22.28 -11.41 -5.10
C ASN A 4 21.27 -11.71 -3.98
N GLY A 5 20.01 -11.96 -4.33
CA GLY A 5 19.01 -12.48 -3.38
C GLY A 5 19.18 -13.99 -3.25
N THR A 6 19.87 -14.44 -2.21
CA THR A 6 20.17 -15.87 -1.99
C THR A 6 18.95 -16.66 -1.52
N SER A 7 17.99 -16.01 -0.84
CA SER A 7 16.71 -16.61 -0.43
C SER A 7 15.63 -16.46 -1.51
N THR A 8 15.71 -15.40 -2.34
CA THR A 8 14.87 -15.21 -3.53
C THR A 8 15.11 -16.26 -4.62
N LYS A 9 16.37 -16.67 -4.84
CA LYS A 9 16.75 -17.66 -5.86
C LYS A 9 16.49 -19.12 -5.46
N ASN A 10 16.42 -19.42 -4.16
CA ASN A 10 16.34 -20.79 -3.65
C ASN A 10 14.92 -21.19 -3.15
N GLU A 11 13.87 -20.45 -3.53
CA GLU A 11 12.46 -20.78 -3.23
C GLU A 11 12.12 -21.02 -1.73
N PHE A 12 12.97 -20.53 -0.81
CA PHE A 12 12.81 -20.80 0.62
C PHE A 12 11.65 -20.03 1.28
N VAL A 13 11.04 -19.09 0.56
CA VAL A 13 9.89 -18.30 1.02
C VAL A 13 8.74 -18.54 0.03
N PRO A 14 7.63 -19.18 0.45
CA PRO A 14 6.45 -19.31 -0.39
C PRO A 14 5.91 -17.92 -0.76
N GLU A 15 5.52 -17.71 -2.01
CA GLU A 15 4.74 -16.53 -2.46
C GLU A 15 5.45 -15.15 -2.38
N GLN A 16 6.70 -15.05 -2.89
CA GLN A 16 7.50 -13.82 -2.91
C GLN A 16 6.92 -12.67 -3.76
N ASN A 17 6.13 -12.98 -4.79
CA ASN A 17 5.58 -11.99 -5.71
C ASN A 17 4.28 -11.33 -5.19
N THR A 18 3.69 -11.89 -4.15
CA THR A 18 2.39 -11.46 -3.61
C THR A 18 2.52 -10.96 -2.17
N ASP A 19 2.78 -11.88 -1.24
CA ASP A 19 2.64 -11.62 0.19
C ASP A 19 3.94 -11.14 0.83
N PHE A 20 5.08 -11.45 0.22
CA PHE A 20 6.41 -11.07 0.69
C PHE A 20 7.13 -10.07 -0.22
N ILE A 21 6.41 -9.31 -1.03
CA ILE A 21 7.04 -8.37 -1.97
C ILE A 21 7.91 -7.32 -1.26
N PHE A 22 7.56 -6.92 -0.04
CA PHE A 22 8.40 -6.05 0.79
C PHE A 22 9.73 -6.72 1.18
N CYS A 23 9.68 -8.01 1.53
CA CYS A 23 10.86 -8.81 1.83
C CYS A 23 11.72 -9.00 0.58
N ALA A 24 11.11 -9.26 -0.58
CA ALA A 24 11.82 -9.37 -1.86
C ALA A 24 12.52 -8.05 -2.24
N VAL A 25 11.86 -6.90 -2.08
CA VAL A 25 12.47 -5.58 -2.32
C VAL A 25 13.58 -5.29 -1.30
N GLY A 26 13.40 -5.61 -0.02
CA GLY A 26 14.43 -5.46 1.01
C GLY A 26 15.64 -6.37 0.76
N GLU A 27 15.41 -7.60 0.31
CA GLU A 27 16.47 -8.54 -0.03
C GLU A 27 17.20 -8.12 -1.31
N GLN A 28 16.48 -7.63 -2.31
CA GLN A 28 17.06 -7.23 -3.61
C GLN A 28 17.67 -5.84 -3.60
N PHE A 29 17.14 -4.87 -2.88
CA PHE A 29 17.61 -3.48 -2.89
C PHE A 29 18.22 -3.05 -1.55
N GLY A 30 18.25 -3.96 -0.57
CA GLY A 30 18.78 -3.67 0.76
C GLY A 30 17.93 -2.66 1.51
N PHE A 31 18.55 -2.05 2.53
CA PHE A 31 17.91 -1.04 3.37
C PHE A 31 17.42 0.19 2.60
N ILE A 32 18.13 0.59 1.54
CA ILE A 32 17.76 1.78 0.76
C ILE A 32 16.44 1.54 0.01
N GLY A 33 16.28 0.37 -0.60
CA GLY A 33 15.04 0.03 -1.30
C GLY A 33 13.84 -0.11 -0.37
N SER A 34 14.02 -0.75 0.78
CA SER A 34 12.93 -0.87 1.77
C SER A 34 12.58 0.50 2.37
N ALA A 35 13.57 1.33 2.71
CA ALA A 35 13.32 2.70 3.21
C ALA A 35 12.60 3.57 2.16
N ALA A 36 13.00 3.51 0.89
CA ALA A 36 12.34 4.25 -0.19
C ALA A 36 10.88 3.81 -0.34
N LEU A 37 10.60 2.50 -0.30
CA LEU A 37 9.24 1.97 -0.43
C LEU A 37 8.35 2.37 0.76
N VAL A 38 8.90 2.33 1.99
CA VAL A 38 8.22 2.84 3.19
C VAL A 38 7.85 4.32 3.03
N LEU A 39 8.80 5.15 2.57
CA LEU A 39 8.57 6.58 2.36
C LEU A 39 7.51 6.85 1.29
N ILE A 40 7.49 6.07 0.21
CA ILE A 40 6.46 6.17 -0.84
C ILE A 40 5.07 5.89 -0.26
N TYR A 41 4.89 4.78 0.47
CA TYR A 41 3.59 4.47 1.08
C TYR A 41 3.17 5.52 2.11
N LEU A 42 4.08 5.95 2.99
CA LEU A 42 3.81 7.00 3.96
C LEU A 42 3.39 8.30 3.27
N SER A 43 4.09 8.70 2.20
CA SER A 43 3.75 9.91 1.44
C SER A 43 2.35 9.81 0.79
N LEU A 44 2.00 8.63 0.25
CA LEU A 44 0.70 8.36 -0.34
C LEU A 44 -0.41 8.45 0.71
N MET A 45 -0.19 7.84 1.87
CA MET A 45 -1.14 7.86 2.99
C MET A 45 -1.38 9.27 3.52
N LEU A 46 -0.31 10.04 3.75
CA LEU A 46 -0.40 11.44 4.17
C LEU A 46 -1.15 12.29 3.13
N ARG A 47 -0.93 12.03 1.84
CA ARG A 47 -1.65 12.72 0.76
C ARG A 47 -3.15 12.41 0.79
N ILE A 48 -3.53 11.16 1.02
CA ILE A 48 -4.95 10.75 1.14
C ILE A 48 -5.60 11.42 2.36
N LEU A 49 -4.92 11.42 3.51
CA LEU A 49 -5.42 12.10 4.71
C LEU A 49 -5.60 13.60 4.48
N PHE A 50 -4.64 14.25 3.81
CA PHE A 50 -4.75 15.67 3.46
C PHE A 50 -5.94 15.96 2.53
N ILE A 51 -6.20 15.08 1.55
CA ILE A 51 -7.38 15.18 0.67
C ILE A 51 -8.67 15.00 1.48
N ALA A 52 -8.70 14.04 2.40
CA ALA A 52 -9.85 13.74 3.26
C ALA A 52 -10.22 14.94 4.15
N GLU A 53 -9.24 15.55 4.83
CA GLU A 53 -9.44 16.75 5.66
C GLU A 53 -9.99 17.94 4.88
N LYS A 54 -9.62 18.04 3.59
CA LYS A 54 -10.08 19.12 2.72
C LYS A 54 -11.50 18.91 2.18
N GLN A 55 -12.12 17.76 2.42
CA GLN A 55 -13.49 17.51 1.99
C GLN A 55 -14.49 18.24 2.89
N ARG A 56 -15.49 18.89 2.26
CA ARG A 56 -16.59 19.54 2.99
C ARG A 56 -17.67 18.55 3.44
N SER A 57 -17.91 17.52 2.63
CA SER A 57 -18.89 16.48 2.94
C SER A 57 -18.34 15.51 3.97
N ALA A 58 -19.10 15.27 5.04
CA ALA A 58 -18.76 14.27 6.05
C ALA A 58 -18.59 12.87 5.42
N PHE A 59 -19.41 12.53 4.42
CA PHE A 59 -19.31 11.27 3.71
C PHE A 59 -17.97 11.13 2.98
N SER A 60 -17.58 12.12 2.17
CA SER A 60 -16.33 12.08 1.41
C SER A 60 -15.10 12.07 2.33
N ARG A 61 -15.17 12.77 3.47
CA ARG A 61 -14.12 12.76 4.49
C ARG A 61 -13.97 11.39 5.14
N ILE A 62 -15.07 10.80 5.60
CA ILE A 62 -15.08 9.45 6.21
C ILE A 62 -14.57 8.42 5.20
N TYR A 63 -15.02 8.50 3.95
CA TYR A 63 -14.52 7.62 2.89
C TYR A 63 -13.00 7.73 2.73
N GLY A 64 -12.46 8.95 2.67
CA GLY A 64 -11.01 9.18 2.61
C GLY A 64 -10.24 8.56 3.78
N TYR A 65 -10.76 8.64 5.01
CA TYR A 65 -10.15 7.95 6.16
C TYR A 65 -10.24 6.43 6.06
N CYS A 66 -11.34 5.89 5.54
CA CYS A 66 -11.45 4.45 5.28
C CYS A 66 -10.40 3.99 4.27
N VAL A 67 -10.22 4.72 3.16
CA VAL A 67 -9.18 4.40 2.16
C VAL A 67 -7.78 4.43 2.79
N ALA A 68 -7.47 5.48 3.55
CA ALA A 68 -6.18 5.58 4.25
C ALA A 68 -5.99 4.42 5.25
N SER A 69 -7.02 4.06 6.00
CA SER A 69 -6.96 2.99 7.00
C SER A 69 -6.76 1.61 6.36
N ILE A 70 -7.47 1.32 5.26
CA ILE A 70 -7.28 0.06 4.52
C ILE A 70 -5.83 -0.04 4.03
N LEU A 71 -5.30 1.01 3.40
CA LEU A 71 -3.90 1.03 2.96
C LEU A 71 -2.92 0.88 4.13
N PHE A 72 -3.22 1.50 5.28
CA PHE A 72 -2.42 1.38 6.50
C PHE A 72 -2.32 -0.06 6.97
N PHE A 73 -3.46 -0.74 7.13
CA PHE A 73 -3.48 -2.09 7.68
C PHE A 73 -2.75 -3.07 6.76
N HIS A 74 -2.98 -2.98 5.45
CA HIS A 74 -2.24 -3.81 4.50
C HIS A 74 -0.73 -3.57 4.58
N PHE A 75 -0.29 -2.30 4.63
CA PHE A 75 1.12 -1.94 4.74
C PHE A 75 1.74 -2.37 6.08
N ALA A 76 1.07 -2.10 7.20
CA ALA A 76 1.53 -2.42 8.54
C ALA A 76 1.62 -3.93 8.77
N ILE A 77 0.64 -4.70 8.29
CA ILE A 77 0.68 -6.17 8.38
C ILE A 77 1.81 -6.70 7.51
N ASN A 78 2.00 -6.18 6.29
CA ASN A 78 3.09 -6.63 5.41
C ASN A 78 4.49 -6.39 6.03
N ILE A 79 4.70 -5.25 6.68
CA ILE A 79 5.92 -4.98 7.45
C ILE A 79 6.03 -5.94 8.63
N SER A 80 4.96 -6.07 9.43
CA SER A 80 4.94 -6.91 10.64
C SER A 80 5.25 -8.38 10.35
N MET A 81 4.74 -8.90 9.24
CA MET A 81 5.06 -10.24 8.73
C MET A 81 6.54 -10.33 8.33
N THR A 82 7.10 -9.30 7.69
CA THR A 82 8.50 -9.31 7.24
C THR A 82 9.50 -9.29 8.41
N ILE A 83 9.19 -8.55 9.48
CA ILE A 83 10.04 -8.49 10.68
C ILE A 83 9.75 -9.63 11.70
N GLY A 84 8.79 -10.52 11.39
CA GLY A 84 8.45 -11.66 12.24
C GLY A 84 7.61 -11.33 13.49
N LEU A 85 6.99 -10.14 13.56
CA LEU A 85 6.12 -9.75 14.68
C LEU A 85 4.68 -10.28 14.56
N ALA A 86 4.23 -10.60 13.34
CA ALA A 86 2.90 -11.15 13.07
C ALA A 86 3.01 -12.47 12.29
N PRO A 87 2.07 -13.42 12.49
CA PRO A 87 2.01 -14.62 11.66
C PRO A 87 1.74 -14.27 10.21
N VAL A 88 2.17 -15.12 9.28
CA VAL A 88 2.00 -14.89 7.84
C VAL A 88 0.52 -15.08 7.47
N ILE A 89 -0.16 -13.97 7.15
CA ILE A 89 -1.60 -13.93 6.86
C ILE A 89 -1.88 -13.95 5.34
N GLY A 90 -0.85 -13.75 4.51
CA GLY A 90 -0.98 -13.77 3.04
C GLY A 90 -1.74 -12.56 2.49
N ILE A 91 -1.36 -11.35 2.92
CA ILE A 91 -2.02 -10.11 2.50
C ILE A 91 -1.17 -9.38 1.46
N THR A 92 -1.75 -9.22 0.27
CA THR A 92 -1.14 -8.48 -0.84
C THR A 92 -0.90 -7.00 -0.51
N LEU A 93 0.29 -6.52 -0.86
CA LEU A 93 0.64 -5.10 -0.75
C LEU A 93 -0.12 -4.28 -1.81
N PRO A 94 -0.93 -3.28 -1.43
CA PRO A 94 -1.81 -2.56 -2.35
C PRO A 94 -1.03 -1.89 -3.47
N LEU A 95 -1.39 -2.13 -4.74
CA LEU A 95 -0.77 -1.55 -5.95
C LEU A 95 0.61 -2.09 -6.37
N LEU A 96 1.27 -2.91 -5.55
CA LEU A 96 2.63 -3.42 -5.84
C LEU A 96 2.67 -4.95 -5.99
N SER A 97 1.84 -5.66 -5.24
CA SER A 97 1.76 -7.12 -5.25
C SER A 97 1.10 -7.67 -6.52
N TYR A 98 1.55 -8.85 -6.99
CA TYR A 98 0.95 -9.60 -8.12
C TYR A 98 -0.40 -10.23 -7.76
N GLY A 99 -1.43 -9.41 -7.57
CA GLY A 99 -2.82 -9.86 -7.46
C GLY A 99 -3.71 -9.06 -8.38
N GLY A 100 -4.21 -9.65 -9.46
CA GLY A 100 -5.03 -8.92 -10.45
C GLY A 100 -6.31 -8.33 -9.84
N THR A 101 -6.96 -9.09 -8.93
CA THR A 101 -8.17 -8.65 -8.22
C THR A 101 -7.87 -7.60 -7.16
N SER A 102 -6.76 -7.71 -6.44
CA SER A 102 -6.36 -6.70 -5.45
C SER A 102 -5.96 -5.40 -6.13
N LEU A 103 -5.17 -5.46 -7.22
CA LEU A 103 -4.83 -4.28 -8.03
C LEU A 103 -6.09 -3.54 -8.52
N LEU A 104 -7.06 -4.29 -9.07
CA LEU A 104 -8.31 -3.71 -9.54
C LEU A 104 -9.12 -3.09 -8.39
N SER A 105 -9.24 -3.79 -7.26
CA SER A 105 -9.99 -3.33 -6.10
C SER A 105 -9.41 -2.05 -5.51
N PHE A 106 -8.08 -1.99 -5.33
CA PHE A 106 -7.41 -0.78 -4.84
C PHE A 106 -7.46 0.37 -5.85
N SER A 107 -7.40 0.06 -7.15
CA SER A 107 -7.58 1.08 -8.19
C SER A 107 -8.96 1.71 -8.09
N ILE A 108 -10.02 0.90 -8.03
CA ILE A 108 -11.41 1.39 -7.88
C ILE A 108 -11.55 2.23 -6.60
N LEU A 109 -11.01 1.75 -5.48
CA LEU A 109 -11.03 2.44 -4.19
C LEU A 109 -10.42 3.86 -4.30
N ILE A 110 -9.27 3.99 -4.96
CA ILE A 110 -8.60 5.28 -5.18
C ILE A 110 -9.36 6.14 -6.20
N PHE A 111 -9.89 5.56 -7.27
CA PHE A 111 -10.64 6.31 -8.28
C PHE A 111 -11.93 6.93 -7.71
N ILE A 112 -12.62 6.23 -6.81
CA ILE A 112 -13.79 6.78 -6.10
C ILE A 112 -13.36 7.98 -5.25
N LEU A 113 -12.25 7.88 -4.51
CA LEU A 113 -11.71 9.01 -3.74
C LEU A 113 -11.39 10.21 -4.63
N LEU A 114 -10.74 9.97 -5.78
CA LEU A 114 -10.42 11.02 -6.76
C LEU A 114 -11.68 11.65 -7.34
N ARG A 115 -12.72 10.86 -7.61
CA ARG A 115 -14.01 11.37 -8.09
C ARG A 115 -14.66 12.29 -7.05
N LEU A 116 -14.68 11.86 -5.78
CA LEU A 116 -15.23 12.66 -4.69
C LEU A 116 -14.47 13.97 -4.49
N ASP A 117 -13.13 13.95 -4.62
CA ASP A 117 -12.34 15.18 -4.56
C ASP A 117 -12.59 16.11 -5.74
N ALA A 118 -12.81 15.58 -6.95
CA ALA A 118 -13.16 16.37 -8.13
C ALA A 118 -14.55 17.02 -8.00
N ASP A 119 -15.55 16.30 -7.48
CA ASP A 119 -16.91 16.82 -7.30
C ASP A 119 -16.95 18.00 -6.29
N LYS A 120 -16.03 18.03 -5.32
CA LYS A 120 -15.84 19.21 -4.43
C LYS A 120 -15.53 20.48 -5.21
N HIS A 121 -14.74 20.40 -6.29
CA HIS A 121 -14.37 21.56 -7.09
C HIS A 121 -15.51 22.07 -7.97
N VAL A 122 -16.42 21.18 -8.41
CA VAL A 122 -17.62 21.55 -9.17
C VAL A 122 -18.58 22.35 -8.30
N MET A 123 -18.78 21.98 -7.03
CA MET A 123 -19.63 22.71 -6.07
C MET A 123 -19.11 24.11 -5.69
N ILE A 124 -17.89 24.49 -6.09
CA ILE A 124 -17.29 25.80 -5.81
C ILE A 124 -17.53 26.78 -6.98
N ARG A 125 -17.95 26.29 -8.15
CA ARG A 125 -18.14 27.08 -9.37
C ARG A 125 -19.61 27.33 -9.63
#